data_AF-A0A1H0AIC4-F1
#
_entry.id   AF-A0A1H0AIC4-F1
#
_cell.length_a   1.000
_cell.length_b   1.000
_cell.length_c   1.000
_cell.angle_alpha   90.00
_cell.angle_beta   90.00
_cell.angle_gamma   90.00
#
_symmetry.space_group_name_H-M   'P 1'
#
loop_
_entity.id
_entity.type
_entity.pdbx_description
1 polymer ?
#
loop_
_entity_poly.entity_id
_entity_poly.type
_entity_poly.pdbx_seq_one_letter_code
_entity_poly.pdbx_strand_id
1 'polypeptide(L)' 'MSEEQEEILVQPGDHIFITAGEYKGELAKVISPYTNSATVEMEKRDEDGTKPRTVLRHTEYEVIEKAE' A
#
# COMPACT_ATOMS: atom_id res chain seq x y z
N MET A 1 18.92 21.31 13.33
CA MET A 1 17.64 21.07 12.67
C MET A 1 17.49 19.57 12.65
N SER A 2 16.58 19.02 13.46
CA SER A 2 16.34 17.59 13.48
C SER A 2 15.46 17.30 12.28
N GLU A 3 16.02 16.66 11.26
CA GLU A 3 15.23 16.10 10.17
C GLU A 3 14.36 15.03 10.82
N GLU A 4 13.09 15.36 11.05
CA GLU A 4 12.04 14.38 11.33
C GLU A 4 12.04 13.44 10.13
N GLN A 5 12.78 12.34 10.24
CA GLN A 5 12.62 11.20 9.36
C GLN A 5 11.17 10.80 9.50
N GLU A 6 10.34 11.17 8.52
CA GLU A 6 9.03 10.55 8.33
C GLU A 6 9.31 9.04 8.28
N GLU A 7 9.01 8.35 9.39
CA GLU A 7 9.23 6.93 9.51
C GLU A 7 8.52 6.27 8.33
N ILE A 8 9.27 5.50 7.55
CA ILE A 8 8.69 4.73 6.47
C ILE A 8 7.84 3.65 7.16
N LEU A 9 6.54 3.93 7.26
CA LEU A 9 5.55 3.16 8.04
C LEU A 9 5.31 1.74 7.50
N VAL A 10 5.81 1.42 6.31
CA VAL A 10 5.57 0.14 5.62
C VAL A 10 6.80 -0.43 4.94
N GLN A 11 6.85 -1.75 4.86
CA GLN A 11 7.90 -2.52 4.22
C GLN A 11 7.38 -3.26 2.97
N PRO A 12 8.24 -3.56 1.98
CA PRO A 12 7.90 -4.47 0.91
C PRO A 12 7.42 -5.82 1.47
N GLY A 13 6.23 -6.25 1.09
CA GLY A 13 5.64 -7.48 1.62
C GLY A 13 4.39 -7.26 2.47
N ASP A 14 4.26 -6.07 3.06
CA ASP A 14 3.15 -5.75 3.94
C ASP A 14 1.83 -5.78 3.18
N HIS A 15 0.80 -6.24 3.87
CA HIS A 15 -0.55 -6.19 3.34
C HIS A 15 -1.22 -4.92 3.86
N ILE A 16 -1.93 -4.26 2.98
CA ILE A 16 -2.62 -3.02 3.27
C ILE A 16 -4.08 -3.12 2.81
N PHE A 17 -4.94 -2.40 3.51
CA PHE A 17 -6.33 -2.21 3.13
C PHE A 17 -6.50 -0.77 2.62
N ILE A 18 -7.01 -0.62 1.41
CA ILE A 18 -7.11 0.68 0.77
C ILE A 18 -8.38 1.39 1.26
N THR A 19 -8.23 2.58 1.82
CA THR A 19 -9.32 3.33 2.45
C THR A 19 -9.82 4.50 1.61
N ALA A 20 -9.10 4.86 0.53
CA ALA A 20 -9.44 5.97 -0.37
C ALA A 20 -9.12 5.68 -1.85
N GLY A 21 -9.69 6.50 -2.75
CA GLY A 21 -9.45 6.41 -4.20
C GLY A 21 -10.26 5.34 -4.92
N GLU A 22 -9.82 5.02 -6.14
CA GLU A 22 -10.49 4.08 -7.05
C GLU A 22 -10.51 2.64 -6.52
N TYR A 23 -9.45 2.24 -5.82
CA TYR A 23 -9.29 0.91 -5.25
C TYR A 23 -9.78 0.81 -3.79
N LYS A 24 -10.59 1.78 -3.32
CA LYS A 24 -11.11 1.78 -1.95
C LYS A 24 -11.87 0.49 -1.65
N GLY A 25 -11.53 -0.14 -0.54
CA GLY A 25 -12.12 -1.40 -0.10
C GLY A 25 -11.38 -2.64 -0.59
N GLU A 26 -10.33 -2.48 -1.40
CA GLU A 26 -9.51 -3.57 -1.88
C GLU A 26 -8.29 -3.83 -0.99
N LEU A 27 -7.79 -5.06 -1.07
CA LEU A 27 -6.54 -5.47 -0.45
C LEU A 27 -5.41 -5.36 -1.46
N ALA A 28 -4.28 -4.87 -0.97
CA ALA A 28 -3.07 -4.76 -1.76
C ALA A 28 -1.84 -5.13 -0.94
N LYS A 29 -0.76 -5.39 -1.65
CA LYS A 29 0.54 -5.72 -1.09
C LYS A 29 1.55 -4.64 -1.46
N VAL A 30 2.30 -4.15 -0.47
CA VAL A 30 3.37 -3.18 -0.69
C VAL A 30 4.49 -3.82 -1.48
N ILE A 31 4.85 -3.21 -2.61
CA ILE A 31 5.98 -3.59 -3.46
C ILE A 31 7.20 -2.75 -3.11
N SER A 32 7.01 -1.44 -2.95
CA SER A 32 8.10 -0.50 -2.71
C SER A 32 7.61 0.69 -1.91
N PRO A 33 8.13 0.91 -0.69
CA PRO A 33 7.80 2.07 0.10
C PRO A 33 8.63 3.30 -0.30
N TYR A 34 8.03 4.47 -0.17
CA TYR A 34 8.64 5.78 -0.31
C TYR A 34 8.28 6.64 0.90
N THR A 35 8.89 7.82 0.99
CA THR A 35 8.70 8.75 2.11
C THR A 35 7.22 9.07 2.38
N ASN A 36 6.44 9.35 1.33
CA ASN A 36 5.05 9.79 1.45
C ASN A 36 4.03 8.89 0.74
N SER A 37 4.50 7.79 0.17
CA SER A 37 3.68 6.89 -0.64
C SER A 37 4.27 5.48 -0.68
N ALA A 38 3.51 4.54 -1.22
CA ALA A 38 3.96 3.19 -1.51
C ALA A 38 3.43 2.75 -2.87
N THR A 39 4.26 2.07 -3.65
CA THR A 39 3.79 1.28 -4.79
C THR A 39 3.22 -0.02 -4.25
N VAL A 40 1.99 -0.33 -4.66
CA VAL A 40 1.22 -1.46 -4.16
C VAL A 40 0.66 -2.27 -5.34
N GLU A 41 0.54 -3.57 -5.16
CA GLU A 41 -0.09 -4.50 -6.11
C GLU A 41 -1.39 -5.00 -5.51
N MET A 42 -2.50 -4.89 -6.24
CA MET A 42 -3.79 -5.41 -5.76
C MET A 42 -3.73 -6.94 -5.62
N GLU A 43 -4.44 -7.48 -4.63
CA GLU A 43 -4.57 -8.93 -4.49
C GLU A 43 -5.47 -9.55 -5.55
N LYS A 44 -6.55 -8.83 -5.91
CA LYS A 44 -7.45 -9.21 -7.01
C LYS A 44 -6.78 -9.03 -8.36
N ARG A 45 -7.13 -9.91 -9.29
CA ARG A 45 -6.75 -9.81 -10.69
C ARG A 45 -7.86 -9.10 -11.46
N ASP A 46 -7.45 -8.26 -12.41
CA ASP A 46 -8.37 -7.69 -13.40
C ASP A 46 -8.81 -8.73 -14.43
N GLU A 47 -9.71 -8.34 -15.33
CA GLU A 47 -10.30 -9.19 -16.38
C GLU A 47 -9.24 -9.82 -17.30
N ASP A 48 -8.10 -9.13 -17.50
CA ASP A 48 -6.95 -9.63 -18.26
C ASP A 48 -6.06 -10.62 -17.48
N GLY A 49 -6.40 -10.92 -16.22
CA GLY A 49 -5.66 -11.84 -15.35
C GLY A 49 -4.40 -11.25 -14.72
N THR A 50 -4.11 -9.98 -14.97
CA THR A 50 -3.02 -9.21 -14.36
C THR A 50 -3.44 -8.66 -13.00
N LYS A 51 -2.46 -8.46 -12.10
CA LYS A 51 -2.70 -7.72 -10.86
C LYS A 51 -2.37 -6.25 -11.08
N PRO A 52 -3.36 -5.34 -11.01
CA PRO A 52 -3.10 -3.93 -11.18
C PRO A 52 -2.16 -3.42 -10.09
N ARG A 53 -1.32 -2.46 -10.47
CA ARG A 53 -0.38 -1.79 -9.58
C ARG A 53 -0.68 -0.31 -9.56
N THR A 54 -0.62 0.29 -8.39
CA THR A 54 -0.82 1.72 -8.22
C THR A 54 0.11 2.28 -7.16
N VAL A 55 0.14 3.61 -7.06
CA VAL A 55 0.87 4.32 -6.00
C VAL A 55 -0.17 4.96 -5.10
N LEU A 56 -0.09 4.67 -3.80
CA LEU A 56 -0.97 5.23 -2.80
C LEU A 56 -0.17 6.06 -1.80
N ARG A 57 -0.73 7.15 -1.31
CA ARG A 57 -0.17 7.89 -0.18
C ARG A 57 -0.40 7.11 1.11
N HIS A 58 0.46 7.31 2.10
CA HIS A 58 0.32 6.69 3.43
C HIS A 58 -1.01 7.01 4.13
N THR A 59 -1.71 8.07 3.69
CA THR A 59 -3.04 8.46 4.19
C THR A 59 -4.20 7.75 3.49
N GLU A 60 -3.95 6.99 2.43
CA GLU A 60 -4.98 6.36 1.58
C GLU A 60 -5.16 4.87 1.84
N TYR A 61 -4.43 4.32 2.82
CA TYR A 61 -4.50 2.92 3.20
C TYR A 61 -4.14 2.71 4.67
N GLU A 62 -4.49 1.54 5.19
CA GLU A 62 -4.14 1.08 6.54
C GLU A 62 -3.36 -0.23 6.44
N VAL A 63 -2.31 -0.38 7.24
CA VAL A 63 -1.54 -1.64 7.31
C VAL A 63 -2.37 -2.68 8.05
N ILE A 64 -2.55 -3.85 7.43
CA ILE A 64 -3.18 -4.99 8.09
C ILE A 64 -2.09 -5.98 8.51
N GLU A 65 -1.76 -5.96 9.81
CA GLU A 65 -0.95 -7.03 10.38
C GLU A 65 -1.75 -8.33 10.28
N LYS A 66 -1.20 -9.33 9.58
CA LYS A 66 -1.71 -10.69 9.70
C LYS A 66 -1.37 -11.14 11.12
N ALA A 67 -2.37 -11.16 11.99
CA ALA A 67 -2.28 -11.89 13.25
C ALA A 67 -1.93 -13.34 12.90
N GLU A 68 -0.70 -13.73 13.24
CA GLU A 68 -0.16 -15.08 13.06
C GLU A 68 -0.77 -16.05 14.10
#